data_AF-A0A150SZD0-F1
#
_entry.id   AF-A0A150SZD0-F1
#
_cell.length_a   1.000
_cell.length_b   1.000
_cell.length_c   1.000
_cell.angle_alpha   90.00
_cell.angle_beta   90.00
_cell.angle_gamma   90.00
#
_symmetry.space_group_name_H-M   'P 1'
#
loop_
_entity.id
_entity.type
_entity.pdbx_description
1 polymer ?
#
loop_
_entity_poly.entity_id
_entity_poly.type
_entity_poly.pdbx_seq_one_letter_code
_entity_poly.pdbx_strand_id
1 'polypeptide(L)'
;MDFRDVPPALLLAVAGAALFFGLVQTLRLAWRSARQQRRIARIREQGAAGEARAEALLRELGYTILGRQVAVSYGVQIDGEPMTVGLRADYLVAHGPRRYVAEVKTGRLAPRIDTPATRRQLLEYRLAFDVD
;
A
#
# COMPACT_ATOMS: atom_id res chain seq x y z
N MET A 1 -18.45 -26.88 47.02
CA MET A 1 -19.72 -26.84 46.28
C MET A 1 -19.69 -28.00 45.31
N ASP A 2 -20.56 -28.98 45.49
CA ASP A 2 -20.69 -30.10 44.57
C ASP A 2 -21.47 -29.60 43.34
N PHE A 3 -20.95 -29.84 42.13
CA PHE A 3 -21.57 -29.35 40.88
C PHE A 3 -22.94 -30.00 40.62
N ARG A 4 -23.31 -31.00 41.42
CA ARG A 4 -24.56 -31.76 41.35
C ARG A 4 -25.77 -30.98 41.89
N ASP A 5 -25.57 -29.91 42.65
CA ASP A 5 -26.66 -29.10 43.24
C ASP A 5 -27.05 -27.88 42.40
N VAL A 6 -26.42 -27.70 41.23
CA VAL A 6 -26.68 -26.53 40.38
C VAL A 6 -28.01 -26.73 39.63
N PRO A 7 -28.97 -25.78 39.74
CA PRO A 7 -30.24 -25.89 39.02
C PRO A 7 -30.01 -25.96 37.51
N PRO A 8 -30.64 -26.90 36.77
CA PRO A 8 -30.48 -27.04 35.32
C PRO A 8 -30.79 -25.74 34.55
N ALA A 9 -31.73 -24.94 35.05
CA ALA A 9 -32.07 -23.64 34.49
C ALA A 9 -30.89 -22.65 34.52
N LEU A 10 -30.06 -22.68 35.57
CA LEU A 10 -28.88 -21.83 35.66
C LEU A 10 -27.81 -22.26 34.65
N LEU A 11 -27.61 -23.57 34.47
CA LEU A 11 -26.69 -24.11 33.46
C LEU A 11 -27.12 -23.71 32.04
N LEU A 12 -28.42 -23.81 31.73
CA LEU A 12 -28.97 -23.38 30.44
C LEU A 12 -28.83 -21.87 30.23
N ALA A 13 -29.04 -21.06 31.27
CA ALA A 13 -28.87 -19.61 31.20
C ALA A 13 -27.41 -19.22 30.92
N VAL A 14 -26.45 -19.86 31.60
CA VAL A 14 -25.01 -19.63 31.38
C VAL A 14 -24.59 -20.08 29.98
N ALA A 15 -25.04 -21.25 29.54
CA ALA A 15 -24.78 -21.75 28.18
C ALA A 15 -25.36 -20.80 27.12
N GLY A 16 -26.60 -20.33 27.31
CA GLY A 16 -27.26 -19.36 26.43
C GLY A 16 -26.51 -18.03 26.38
N ALA A 17 -26.07 -17.52 27.53
CA ALA A 17 -25.27 -16.29 27.60
C ALA A 17 -23.91 -16.44 26.90
N ALA A 18 -23.23 -17.58 27.07
CA ALA A 18 -21.97 -17.86 26.41
C ALA A 18 -22.13 -17.98 24.88
N LEU A 19 -23.18 -18.65 24.40
CA LEU A 19 -23.52 -18.73 22.98
C LEU A 19 -23.85 -17.36 22.40
N PHE A 20 -24.67 -16.56 23.10
CA PHE A 20 -25.00 -15.21 22.70
C PHE A 20 -23.76 -14.32 22.61
N PHE A 21 -22.90 -14.36 23.62
CA PHE A 21 -21.64 -13.63 23.64
C PHE A 21 -20.72 -14.05 22.48
N GLY A 22 -20.57 -15.36 22.25
CA GLY A 22 -19.80 -15.90 21.13
C GLY A 22 -20.34 -15.45 19.77
N LEU A 23 -21.67 -15.44 19.59
CA LEU A 23 -22.32 -14.95 18.37
C LEU A 23 -22.06 -13.45 18.15
N VAL A 24 -22.29 -12.62 19.18
CA VAL A 24 -22.06 -11.17 19.10
C VAL A 24 -20.59 -10.87 18.80
N GLN A 25 -19.67 -11.55 19.46
CA GLN A 25 -18.24 -11.39 19.23
C GLN A 25 -17.83 -11.80 17.82
N THR A 26 -18.37 -12.91 17.30
CA THR A 26 -18.10 -13.39 15.94
C THR A 26 -18.61 -12.38 14.90
N LEU A 27 -19.84 -11.89 15.06
CA LEU A 27 -20.42 -10.87 14.19
C LEU A 27 -19.61 -9.57 14.23
N ARG A 28 -19.16 -9.14 15.42
CA ARG A 28 -18.32 -7.94 15.58
C ARG A 28 -16.97 -8.08 14.85
N LEU A 29 -16.31 -9.22 14.96
CA LEU A 29 -15.03 -9.48 14.29
C LEU A 29 -15.20 -9.59 12.77
N ALA A 30 -16.23 -10.29 12.32
CA ALA A 30 -16.57 -10.38 10.90
C ALA A 30 -16.85 -8.99 10.30
N TRP A 31 -17.61 -8.14 11.01
CA TRP A 31 -17.89 -6.79 10.53
C TRP A 31 -16.64 -5.90 10.48
N ARG A 32 -15.75 -5.99 11.49
CA ARG A 32 -14.47 -5.28 11.48
C ARG A 32 -13.60 -5.71 10.31
N SER A 33 -13.49 -7.02 10.08
CA SER A 33 -12.74 -7.57 8.95
C SER A 33 -13.31 -7.11 7.61
N ALA A 34 -14.63 -7.21 7.42
CA ALA A 34 -15.29 -6.76 6.20
C ALA A 34 -15.12 -5.25 5.96
N ARG A 35 -15.20 -4.42 7.02
CA ARG A 35 -14.93 -2.97 6.92
C ARG A 35 -13.49 -2.68 6.52
N GLN A 36 -12.52 -3.39 7.10
CA GLN A 36 -11.11 -3.24 6.76
C GLN A 36 -10.84 -3.67 5.32
N GLN A 37 -11.38 -4.81 4.88
CA GLN A 37 -11.26 -5.28 3.49
C GLN A 37 -11.86 -4.29 2.50
N ARG A 38 -13.07 -3.78 2.77
CA ARG A 38 -13.71 -2.74 1.94
C ARG A 38 -12.88 -1.45 1.88
N ARG A 39 -12.28 -1.04 3.00
CA ARG A 39 -11.40 0.14 3.04
C ARG A 39 -10.16 -0.07 2.17
N ILE A 40 -9.50 -1.23 2.28
CA ILE A 40 -8.33 -1.58 1.48
C ILE A 40 -8.69 -1.63 -0.01
N ALA A 41 -9.82 -2.25 -0.36
CA ALA A 41 -10.32 -2.32 -1.74
C ALA A 41 -10.52 -0.92 -2.32
N ARG A 42 -11.21 -0.02 -1.60
CA ARG A 42 -11.41 1.38 -2.02
C ARG A 42 -10.10 2.13 -2.22
N ILE A 43 -9.13 1.98 -1.32
CA ILE A 43 -7.82 2.62 -1.45
C ILE A 43 -7.09 2.11 -2.70
N ARG A 44 -7.15 0.80 -2.97
CA ARG A 44 -6.56 0.19 -4.17
C ARG A 44 -7.20 0.68 -5.45
N GLU A 45 -8.54 0.72 -5.49
CA GLU A 45 -9.30 1.24 -6.63
C GLU A 45 -8.94 2.70 -6.92
N GLN A 46 -8.83 3.53 -5.86
CA GLN A 46 -8.42 4.92 -5.99
C GLN A 46 -6.98 5.07 -6.49
N GLY A 47 -6.06 4.21 -6.02
CA GLY A 47 -4.68 4.15 -6.51
C GLY A 47 -4.62 3.82 -8.00
N ALA A 48 -5.31 2.74 -8.41
CA ALA A 48 -5.37 2.31 -9.81
C ALA A 48 -5.98 3.39 -10.73
N ALA A 49 -7.05 4.06 -10.29
CA ALA A 49 -7.64 5.17 -11.03
C ALA A 49 -6.72 6.40 -11.09
N GLY A 50 -5.88 6.60 -10.08
CA GLY A 50 -4.83 7.61 -10.09
C GLY A 50 -3.74 7.31 -11.11
N GLU A 51 -3.23 6.08 -11.08
CA GLU A 51 -2.21 5.58 -12.02
C GLU A 51 -2.69 5.68 -13.47
N ALA A 52 -3.92 5.24 -13.77
CA ALA A 52 -4.49 5.31 -15.11
C ALA A 52 -4.60 6.76 -15.64
N ARG A 53 -4.99 7.71 -14.77
CA ARG A 53 -5.04 9.13 -15.13
C ARG A 53 -3.66 9.73 -15.33
N ALA A 54 -2.68 9.36 -14.52
CA ALA A 54 -1.31 9.82 -14.69
C ALA A 54 -0.71 9.31 -15.99
N GLU A 55 -0.96 8.05 -16.35
CA GLU A 55 -0.52 7.47 -17.62
C GLU A 55 -1.16 8.19 -18.82
N ALA A 56 -2.45 8.50 -18.75
CA ALA A 56 -3.14 9.27 -19.78
C ALA A 56 -2.54 10.68 -19.93
N LEU A 57 -2.30 11.37 -18.81
CA LEU A 57 -1.66 12.69 -18.80
C LEU A 57 -0.25 12.66 -19.40
N LEU A 58 0.56 11.67 -19.05
CA LEU A 58 1.90 11.49 -19.62
C LEU A 58 1.84 11.37 -21.14
N ARG A 59 0.91 10.55 -21.66
CA ARG A 59 0.72 10.41 -23.11
C ARG A 59 0.24 11.70 -23.77
N GLU A 60 -0.72 12.39 -23.17
CA GLU A 60 -1.24 13.68 -23.66
C GLU A 60 -0.12 14.72 -23.76
N LEU A 61 0.81 14.72 -22.80
CA LEU A 61 2.00 15.57 -22.79
C LEU A 61 3.13 15.09 -23.73
N GLY A 62 2.89 14.06 -24.55
CA GLY A 62 3.83 13.58 -25.55
C GLY A 62 4.89 12.60 -25.03
N TYR A 63 4.76 12.11 -23.79
CA TYR A 63 5.65 11.06 -23.27
C TYR A 63 5.26 9.68 -23.80
N THR A 64 6.28 8.90 -24.15
CA THR A 64 6.15 7.47 -24.45
C THR A 64 6.35 6.67 -23.16
N ILE A 65 5.40 5.81 -22.81
CA ILE A 65 5.54 4.90 -21.67
C ILE A 65 6.47 3.74 -22.06
N LEU A 66 7.66 3.68 -21.46
CA LEU A 66 8.62 2.60 -21.67
C LEU A 66 8.38 1.40 -20.73
N GLY A 67 7.88 1.67 -19.53
CA GLY A 67 7.58 0.63 -18.55
C GLY A 67 6.69 1.14 -17.42
N ARG A 68 5.98 0.22 -16.78
CA ARG A 68 5.15 0.45 -15.60
C ARG A 68 5.71 -0.33 -14.43
N GLN A 69 5.67 0.23 -13.22
CA GLN A 69 6.13 -0.42 -12.00
C GLN A 69 7.54 -1.01 -12.15
N VAL A 70 8.43 -0.24 -12.78
CA VAL A 70 9.77 -0.69 -13.18
C VAL A 70 10.62 -0.83 -11.92
N ALA A 71 11.12 -2.05 -11.69
CA ALA A 71 11.98 -2.36 -10.56
C ALA A 71 13.45 -2.39 -10.98
N VAL A 72 14.30 -1.82 -10.15
CA VAL A 72 15.77 -1.88 -10.24
C VAL A 72 16.34 -2.22 -8.87
N SER A 73 17.63 -2.57 -8.83
CA SER A 73 18.35 -2.74 -7.58
C SER A 73 19.73 -2.11 -7.68
N TYR A 74 20.20 -1.56 -6.57
CA TYR A 74 21.55 -1.02 -6.47
C TYR A 74 22.23 -1.53 -5.19
N GLY A 75 23.56 -1.58 -5.21
CA GLY A 75 24.37 -2.01 -4.08
C GLY A 75 24.80 -0.84 -3.20
N VAL A 76 24.78 -1.04 -1.89
CA VAL A 76 25.42 -0.16 -0.90
C VAL A 76 26.29 -1.01 0.01
N GLN A 77 27.31 -0.41 0.63
CA GLN A 77 28.06 -1.07 1.70
C GLN A 77 27.68 -0.46 3.04
N ILE A 78 27.39 -1.31 4.02
CA ILE A 78 27.11 -0.93 5.40
C ILE A 78 28.13 -1.66 6.26
N ASP A 79 29.03 -0.91 6.89
CA ASP A 79 30.10 -1.47 7.73
C ASP A 79 30.97 -2.52 7.03
N GLY A 80 31.21 -2.33 5.72
CA GLY A 80 31.99 -3.24 4.87
C GLY A 80 31.19 -4.41 4.29
N GLU A 81 29.93 -4.60 4.70
CA GLU A 81 29.07 -5.66 4.19
C GLU A 81 28.23 -5.15 2.99
N PRO A 82 28.23 -5.87 1.86
CA PRO A 82 27.41 -5.50 0.71
C PRO A 82 25.92 -5.75 1.01
N MET A 83 25.10 -4.74 0.78
CA MET A 83 23.65 -4.80 0.87
C MET A 83 23.03 -4.39 -0.48
N THR A 84 22.06 -5.18 -0.95
CA THR A 84 21.28 -4.84 -2.13
C THR A 84 19.99 -4.13 -1.72
N VAL A 85 19.73 -2.97 -2.32
CA VAL A 85 18.50 -2.21 -2.12
C VAL A 85 17.66 -2.30 -3.39
N GLY A 86 16.40 -2.70 -3.23
CA GLY A 86 15.42 -2.70 -4.32
C GLY A 86 14.67 -1.37 -4.38
N LEU A 87 14.53 -0.82 -5.58
CA LEU A 87 13.79 0.41 -5.85
C LEU A 87 12.78 0.18 -6.95
N ARG A 88 11.62 0.83 -6.85
CA ARG A 88 10.55 0.74 -7.86
C ARG A 88 10.04 2.13 -8.20
N ALA A 89 9.91 2.40 -9.49
CA ALA A 89 9.28 3.58 -10.05
C ALA A 89 7.92 3.23 -10.64
N ASP A 90 6.94 4.13 -10.53
CA ASP A 90 5.62 3.91 -11.13
C ASP A 90 5.69 3.83 -12.66
N TYR A 91 6.47 4.70 -13.29
CA TYR A 91 6.70 4.68 -14.73
C TYR A 91 8.14 5.03 -15.10
N LEU A 92 8.63 4.36 -16.14
CA LEU A 92 9.75 4.82 -16.94
C LEU A 92 9.19 5.36 -18.26
N VAL A 93 9.55 6.58 -18.61
CA VAL A 93 9.02 7.26 -19.80
C VAL A 93 10.12 7.87 -20.64
N ALA A 94 9.82 8.14 -21.91
CA ALA A 94 10.69 8.88 -22.81
C ALA A 94 9.99 10.11 -23.39
N HIS A 95 10.75 11.17 -23.65
CA HIS A 95 10.31 12.32 -24.42
C HIS A 95 11.46 12.77 -25.33
N GLY A 96 11.32 12.48 -26.62
CA GLY A 96 12.42 12.58 -27.57
C GLY A 96 13.56 11.61 -27.22
N PRO A 97 14.84 12.06 -27.20
CA PRO A 97 15.98 11.19 -26.89
C PRO A 97 16.15 10.92 -25.39
N ARG A 98 15.39 11.62 -24.53
CA ARG A 98 15.59 11.58 -23.07
C ARG A 98 14.66 10.60 -22.38
N ARG A 99 15.14 10.01 -21.29
CA ARG A 99 14.39 9.10 -20.42
C ARG A 99 14.18 9.70 -19.05
N TYR A 100 13.04 9.40 -18.43
CA TYR A 100 12.66 9.94 -17.13
C TYR A 100 11.96 8.88 -16.28
N VAL A 101 12.11 9.01 -14.97
CA VAL A 101 11.24 8.36 -13.98
C VAL A 101 10.06 9.27 -13.69
N ALA A 102 8.84 8.73 -13.75
CA ALA A 102 7.63 9.42 -13.32
C ALA A 102 7.01 8.68 -12.13
N GLU A 103 6.90 9.38 -11.01
CA GLU A 103 6.28 8.91 -9.76
C GLU A 103 4.88 9.53 -9.63
N VAL A 104 3.86 8.71 -9.39
CA VAL A 104 2.46 9.15 -9.30
C VAL A 104 2.09 9.32 -7.84
N LYS A 105 1.65 10.52 -7.48
CA LYS A 105 1.11 10.81 -6.16
C LYS A 105 -0.32 11.32 -6.27
N THR A 106 -1.26 10.58 -5.68
CA THR A 106 -2.66 10.99 -5.58
C THR A 106 -2.90 11.70 -4.25
N GLY A 107 -3.46 12.92 -4.27
CA GLY A 107 -3.85 13.64 -3.04
C GLY A 107 -3.66 15.15 -3.13
N ARG A 108 -4.14 15.88 -2.11
CA ARG A 108 -4.02 17.35 -2.03
C ARG A 108 -2.61 17.83 -1.66
N LEU A 109 -1.82 16.97 -1.00
CA LEU A 109 -0.43 17.25 -0.67
C LEU A 109 0.44 16.70 -1.80
N ALA A 110 0.72 17.54 -2.80
CA ALA A 110 1.72 17.23 -3.80
C ALA A 110 3.11 17.21 -3.13
N PRO A 111 4.00 16.25 -3.47
CA PRO A 111 5.39 16.32 -3.07
C PRO A 111 5.97 17.63 -3.56
N ARG A 112 6.56 18.40 -2.65
CA ARG A 112 7.21 19.64 -3.02
C ARG A 112 8.71 19.38 -3.09
N ILE A 113 9.32 19.84 -4.17
CA ILE A 113 10.77 19.73 -4.41
C ILE A 113 11.61 20.43 -3.32
N ASP A 114 11.01 21.38 -2.60
CA ASP A 114 11.63 22.06 -1.46
C ASP A 114 11.70 21.18 -0.19
N THR A 115 11.03 20.02 -0.17
CA THR A 115 11.14 19.08 0.95
C THR A 115 12.37 18.17 0.81
N PRO A 116 13.14 17.96 1.89
CA PRO A 116 14.28 17.05 1.88
C PRO A 116 13.93 15.62 1.46
N ALA A 117 12.75 15.12 1.84
CA ALA A 117 12.31 13.77 1.50
C ALA A 117 12.15 13.58 -0.02
N THR A 118 11.46 14.50 -0.70
CA THR A 118 11.29 14.45 -2.16
C THR A 118 12.63 14.58 -2.87
N ARG A 119 13.53 15.47 -2.42
CA ARG A 119 14.87 15.57 -3.04
C ARG A 119 15.68 14.29 -2.91
N ARG A 120 15.70 13.66 -1.72
CA ARG A 120 16.41 12.39 -1.51
C ARG A 120 15.86 11.29 -2.42
N GLN A 121 14.54 11.17 -2.52
CA GLN A 121 13.90 10.18 -3.40
C GLN A 121 14.27 10.40 -4.88
N LEU A 122 14.23 11.66 -5.37
CA LEU A 122 14.58 11.97 -6.76
C LEU A 122 16.06 11.72 -7.05
N LEU A 123 16.96 12.00 -6.11
CA LEU A 123 18.38 11.67 -6.23
C LEU A 123 18.61 10.15 -6.28
N GLU A 124 17.88 9.38 -5.46
CA GLU A 124 17.93 7.92 -5.49
C GLU A 124 17.48 7.39 -6.86
N TYR A 125 16.38 7.91 -7.41
CA TYR A 125 15.95 7.55 -8.77
C TYR A 125 17.01 7.89 -9.83
N ARG A 126 17.61 9.09 -9.78
CA ARG A 126 18.66 9.51 -10.71
C ARG A 126 19.88 8.58 -10.67
N LEU A 127 20.21 8.03 -9.51
CA LEU A 127 21.36 7.13 -9.32
C LEU A 127 21.05 5.70 -9.72
N ALA A 128 19.84 5.21 -9.39
CA ALA A 128 19.45 3.83 -9.60
C ALA A 128 18.88 3.57 -11.01
N PHE A 129 18.26 4.57 -11.62
CA PHE A 129 17.77 4.52 -12.99
C PHE A 129 18.71 5.36 -13.87
N ASP A 130 19.20 4.76 -14.96
CA ASP A 130 19.97 5.45 -16.00
C ASP A 130 19.03 6.35 -16.84
N VAL A 131 18.61 7.46 -16.23
CA VAL A 131 17.67 8.46 -16.78
C VAL A 131 18.32 9.85 -16.82
N ASP A 132 17.73 10.78 -17.56
CA ASP A 132 18.26 12.14 -17.78
C ASP A 132 17.85 13.16 -16.70
#